data_AF-A0A3L7CP65-F1
#
_entry.id   AF-A0A3L7CP65-F1
#
_cell.length_a   1.000
_cell.length_b   1.000
_cell.length_c   1.000
_cell.angle_alpha   90.00
_cell.angle_beta   90.00
_cell.angle_gamma   90.00
#
_symmetry.space_group_name_H-M   'P 1'
#
loop_
_entity.id
_entity.type
_entity.pdbx_description
1 polymer ?
#
loop_
_entity_poly.entity_id
_entity_poly.type
_entity_poly.pdbx_seq_one_letter_code
_entity_poly.pdbx_strand_id
1 'polypeptide(L)'
;MIEHEVSDIKTNMATKQELEEVKQNFTTELEDIKANMATKRELEEVRNRFTKEFEDIRTNMATKQELEEVKHSFTKKIEDIKANMATKQELEDIKTNMATKQELEDVKNNLMKELDHVKANMVTKQEFVFLQQAVLETNEIVKKIEQNMEKHERILDLLSRRSIEHEAAISSIRLIKTT
;
A
#
# COMPACT_ATOMS: atom_id res chain seq x y z
N MET A 1 -41.21 83.91 87.98
CA MET A 1 -39.85 83.51 87.58
C MET A 1 -39.67 82.01 87.78
N ILE A 2 -39.82 81.49 89.01
CA ILE A 2 -39.71 80.04 89.30
C ILE A 2 -40.69 79.16 88.51
N GLU A 3 -41.96 79.56 88.38
CA GLU A 3 -42.95 78.78 87.61
C GLU A 3 -42.61 78.69 86.11
N HIS A 4 -42.01 79.75 85.55
CA HIS A 4 -41.55 79.76 84.16
C HIS A 4 -40.35 78.83 83.97
N GLU A 5 -39.36 78.88 84.88
CA GLU A 5 -38.20 77.99 84.86
C GLU A 5 -38.60 76.51 85.03
N VAL A 6 -39.56 76.20 85.91
CA VAL A 6 -40.10 74.85 86.09
C VAL A 6 -40.86 74.38 84.84
N SER A 7 -41.62 75.28 84.19
CA SER A 7 -42.29 74.99 82.92
C SER A 7 -41.29 74.75 81.79
N ASP A 8 -40.24 75.56 81.69
CA ASP A 8 -39.17 75.41 80.70
C ASP A 8 -38.42 74.08 80.88
N ILE A 9 -38.10 73.71 82.13
CA ILE A 9 -37.48 72.42 82.45
C ILE A 9 -38.40 71.27 82.04
N LYS A 10 -39.69 71.36 82.36
CA LYS A 10 -40.67 70.32 82.03
C LYS A 10 -40.90 70.17 80.53
N THR A 11 -40.71 71.24 79.76
CA THR A 11 -40.84 71.26 78.30
C THR A 11 -39.58 70.74 77.60
N ASN A 12 -38.40 70.96 78.20
CA ASN A 12 -37.11 70.54 77.63
C ASN A 12 -36.62 69.17 78.11
N MET A 13 -37.24 68.59 79.15
CA MET A 13 -36.90 67.25 79.62
C MET A 13 -37.63 66.18 78.81
N ALA A 14 -36.89 65.16 78.39
CA ALA A 14 -37.50 63.98 77.79
C ALA A 14 -38.50 63.37 78.77
N THR A 15 -39.70 63.14 78.27
CA THR A 15 -40.75 62.44 78.99
C THR A 15 -40.40 60.96 79.13
N LYS A 16 -40.98 60.33 80.15
CA LYS A 16 -40.86 58.89 80.36
C LYS A 16 -41.30 58.08 79.12
N GLN A 17 -42.25 58.60 78.36
CA GLN A 17 -42.74 57.98 77.14
C GLN A 17 -41.70 58.01 76.02
N GLU A 18 -41.06 59.15 75.76
CA GLU A 18 -40.01 59.28 74.74
C GLU A 18 -38.80 58.38 75.04
N LEU A 19 -38.41 58.26 76.31
CA LEU A 19 -37.34 57.33 76.73
C LEU A 19 -37.71 55.85 76.50
N GLU A 20 -38.97 55.48 76.71
CA GLU A 20 -39.42 54.10 76.46
C GLU A 20 -39.55 53.80 74.96
N GLU A 21 -39.98 54.78 74.15
CA GLU A 21 -39.99 54.68 72.68
C GLU A 21 -38.57 54.49 72.13
N VAL A 22 -37.60 55.28 72.59
CA VAL A 22 -36.18 55.12 72.21
C VAL A 22 -35.66 53.74 72.59
N LYS A 23 -35.99 53.25 73.80
CA LYS A 23 -35.57 51.92 74.26
C LYS A 23 -36.20 50.80 73.42
N GLN A 24 -37.46 50.94 73.01
CA GLN A 24 -38.11 50.00 72.10
C GLN A 24 -37.45 50.01 70.72
N ASN A 25 -37.21 51.20 70.16
CA ASN A 25 -36.53 51.33 68.86
C ASN A 25 -35.15 50.69 68.88
N PHE A 26 -34.34 50.96 69.92
CA PHE A 26 -33.03 50.31 70.10
C PHE A 26 -33.15 48.79 70.23
N THR A 27 -34.15 48.29 70.94
CA THR A 27 -34.36 46.84 71.09
C THR A 27 -34.72 46.20 69.75
N THR A 28 -35.62 46.83 69.00
CA THR A 28 -36.07 46.38 67.67
C THR A 28 -34.92 46.38 66.66
N GLU A 29 -34.15 47.47 66.58
CA GLU A 29 -32.97 47.55 65.69
C GLU A 29 -31.91 46.48 66.03
N LEU A 30 -31.72 46.20 67.32
CA LEU A 30 -30.74 45.21 67.78
C LEU A 30 -31.20 43.77 67.50
N GLU A 31 -32.50 43.51 67.56
CA GLU A 31 -33.11 42.25 67.10
C GLU A 31 -33.01 42.10 65.58
N ASP A 32 -33.29 43.16 64.81
CA ASP A 32 -33.14 43.16 63.35
C ASP A 32 -31.68 42.91 62.93
N ILE A 33 -30.70 43.52 63.61
CA ILE A 33 -29.28 43.25 63.36
C ILE A 33 -28.94 41.78 63.64
N LYS A 34 -29.43 41.22 64.74
CA LYS A 34 -29.19 39.80 65.09
C LYS A 34 -29.85 38.85 64.10
N ALA A 35 -31.02 39.19 63.56
CA ALA A 35 -31.73 38.38 62.58
C ALA A 35 -31.03 38.40 61.21
N ASN A 36 -30.40 39.52 60.83
CA ASN A 36 -29.76 39.68 59.52
C ASN A 36 -28.26 39.38 59.51
N MET A 37 -27.60 39.31 60.68
CA MET A 37 -26.19 38.95 60.74
C MET A 37 -26.00 37.44 60.54
N ALA A 38 -24.99 37.08 59.73
CA ALA A 38 -24.61 35.69 59.57
C ALA A 38 -24.19 35.11 60.92
N THR A 39 -24.77 33.96 61.25
CA THR A 39 -24.40 33.21 62.44
C THR A 39 -23.03 32.56 62.25
N LYS A 40 -22.35 32.31 63.37
CA LYS A 40 -21.09 31.56 63.37
C LYS A 40 -21.21 30.20 62.66
N ARG A 41 -22.38 29.54 62.78
CA ARG A 41 -22.67 28.27 62.11
C ARG A 41 -22.70 28.41 60.59
N GLU A 42 -23.38 29.42 60.06
CA GLU A 42 -23.47 29.65 58.60
C GLU A 42 -22.10 29.95 57.99
N LEU A 43 -21.26 30.72 58.68
CA LEU A 43 -19.89 30.98 58.25
C LEU A 43 -19.04 29.69 58.25
N GLU A 44 -19.19 28.82 59.24
CA GLU A 44 -18.50 27.52 59.28
C GLU A 44 -18.97 26.58 58.15
N GLU A 45 -20.27 26.58 57.84
CA GLU A 45 -20.82 25.81 56.71
C GLU A 45 -20.28 26.29 55.37
N VAL A 46 -20.22 27.60 55.14
CA VAL A 46 -19.62 28.19 53.93
C VAL A 46 -18.15 27.81 53.83
N ARG A 47 -17.39 27.93 54.92
CA ARG A 47 -15.97 27.53 54.99
C ARG A 47 -15.80 26.06 54.64
N ASN A 48 -16.62 25.18 55.20
CA ASN A 48 -16.56 23.75 54.95
C ASN A 48 -16.92 23.39 53.50
N ARG A 49 -17.92 24.05 52.91
CA ARG A 49 -18.25 23.89 51.47
C ARG A 49 -17.07 24.29 50.60
N PHE A 50 -16.50 25.47 50.85
CA PHE A 50 -15.34 25.96 50.09
C PHE A 50 -14.13 25.05 50.22
N THR A 51 -13.87 24.51 51.42
CA THR A 51 -12.77 23.56 51.66
C THR A 51 -12.98 22.26 50.87
N LYS A 52 -14.21 21.72 50.85
CA LYS A 52 -14.54 20.51 50.09
C LYS A 52 -14.41 20.74 48.59
N GLU A 53 -14.98 21.81 48.06
CA GLU A 53 -14.88 22.15 46.63
C GLU A 53 -13.43 22.34 46.19
N PHE A 54 -12.60 22.96 47.04
CA PHE A 54 -11.18 23.13 46.75
C PHE A 54 -10.41 21.79 46.73
N GLU A 55 -10.73 20.88 47.66
CA GLU A 55 -10.11 19.56 47.68
C GLU A 55 -10.56 18.72 46.47
N ASP A 56 -11.84 18.77 46.11
CA ASP A 56 -12.38 18.11 44.92
C ASP A 56 -11.68 18.61 43.64
N ILE A 57 -11.47 19.93 43.50
CA ILE A 57 -10.70 20.50 42.39
C ILE A 57 -9.27 19.97 42.40
N ARG A 58 -8.60 19.98 43.56
CA ARG A 58 -7.22 19.50 43.69
C ARG A 58 -7.08 18.03 43.28
N THR A 59 -8.05 17.19 43.63
CA THR A 59 -8.00 15.75 43.30
C THR A 59 -8.34 15.46 41.84
N ASN A 60 -9.15 16.30 41.19
CA ASN A 60 -9.60 16.06 39.81
C ASN A 60 -8.78 16.81 38.76
N MET A 61 -7.94 17.77 39.17
CA MET A 61 -7.08 18.49 38.23
C MET A 61 -5.88 17.64 37.82
N ALA A 62 -5.56 17.68 36.52
CA ALA A 62 -4.33 17.07 36.04
C ALA A 62 -3.11 17.72 36.69
N THR A 63 -2.22 16.89 37.21
CA THR A 63 -0.97 17.28 37.81
C THR A 63 0.07 17.58 36.73
N LYS A 64 1.09 18.37 37.08
CA LYS A 64 2.24 18.61 36.19
C LYS A 64 2.94 17.30 35.78
N GLN A 65 2.93 16.31 36.67
CA GLN A 65 3.56 15.03 36.41
C GLN A 65 2.82 14.23 35.33
N GLU A 66 1.49 14.14 35.41
CA GLU A 66 0.68 13.46 34.38
C GLU A 66 0.86 14.10 33.00
N LEU A 67 0.95 15.44 32.93
CA LEU A 67 1.24 16.14 31.67
C LEU A 67 2.63 15.82 31.10
N GLU A 68 3.67 15.74 31.95
CA GLU A 68 5.01 15.35 31.50
C GLU A 68 5.08 13.88 31.07
N GLU A 69 4.36 12.99 31.75
CA GLU A 69 4.25 11.58 31.33
C GLU A 69 3.59 11.45 29.96
N VAL A 70 2.49 12.18 29.71
CA VAL A 70 1.84 12.23 28.39
C VAL A 70 2.79 12.77 27.33
N LYS A 71 3.49 13.86 27.60
CA LYS A 71 4.46 14.47 26.69
C LYS A 71 5.63 13.54 26.38
N HIS A 72 6.13 12.82 27.37
CA HIS A 72 7.20 11.84 27.18
C HIS A 72 6.70 10.65 26.34
N SER A 73 5.51 10.12 26.64
CA SER A 73 4.90 9.06 25.84
C SER A 73 4.69 9.48 24.38
N PHE A 74 4.24 10.71 24.15
CA PHE A 74 4.01 11.22 22.80
C PHE A 74 5.33 11.38 22.03
N THR A 75 6.37 11.91 22.68
CA THR A 75 7.72 12.03 22.11
C THR A 75 8.26 10.65 21.71
N LYS A 76 8.18 9.67 22.60
CA LYS A 76 8.65 8.31 22.33
C LYS A 76 7.92 7.67 21.15
N LYS A 77 6.58 7.79 21.08
CA LYS A 77 5.80 7.28 19.94
C LYS A 77 6.20 7.94 18.62
N ILE A 78 6.49 9.24 18.62
CA ILE A 78 6.97 9.95 17.43
C ILE A 78 8.34 9.43 16.99
N GLU A 79 9.25 9.21 17.93
CA GLU A 79 10.57 8.63 17.64
C GLU A 79 10.46 7.21 17.07
N ASP A 80 9.62 6.36 17.67
CA ASP A 80 9.36 5.01 17.17
C ASP A 80 8.78 5.03 15.74
N ILE A 81 7.85 5.96 15.46
CA ILE A 81 7.29 6.13 14.09
C ILE A 81 8.39 6.56 13.13
N LYS A 82 9.23 7.53 13.49
CA LYS A 82 10.33 8.00 12.64
C LYS A 82 11.36 6.92 12.36
N ALA A 83 11.65 6.06 13.34
CA ALA A 83 12.59 4.95 13.18
C ALA A 83 12.06 3.83 12.27
N ASN A 84 10.74 3.58 12.29
CA ASN A 84 10.11 2.51 11.51
C ASN A 84 9.63 2.95 10.12
N MET A 85 9.56 4.26 9.86
CA MET A 85 9.24 4.76 8.53
C MET A 85 10.47 4.66 7.63
N ALA A 86 10.26 4.09 6.43
CA ALA A 86 11.26 4.14 5.38
C ALA A 86 11.71 5.59 5.16
N THR A 87 13.01 5.80 5.27
CA THR A 87 13.62 7.10 5.02
C THR A 87 13.44 7.48 3.56
N LYS A 88 13.52 8.78 3.29
CA LYS A 88 13.49 9.30 1.91
C LYS A 88 14.58 8.67 1.03
N GLN A 89 15.72 8.30 1.63
CA GLN A 89 16.81 7.62 0.93
C GLN A 89 16.44 6.18 0.56
N GLU A 90 15.89 5.40 1.49
CA GLU A 90 15.45 4.02 1.21
C GLU A 90 14.37 3.97 0.13
N LEU A 91 13.44 4.94 0.11
CA LEU A 91 12.44 5.03 -0.95
C LEU A 91 13.04 5.39 -2.32
N GLU A 92 14.07 6.24 -2.37
CA GLU A 92 14.76 6.57 -3.62
C GLU A 92 15.65 5.40 -4.09
N ASP A 93 16.27 4.66 -3.17
CA ASP A 93 17.03 3.44 -3.45
C ASP A 93 16.10 2.33 -4.00
N ILE A 94 14.90 2.16 -3.44
CA ILE A 94 13.89 1.23 -3.99
C ILE A 94 13.49 1.66 -5.40
N LYS A 95 13.21 2.96 -5.60
CA LYS A 95 12.77 3.51 -6.88
C LYS A 95 13.84 3.40 -7.98
N THR A 96 15.11 3.50 -7.62
CA THR A 96 16.24 3.36 -8.56
C THR A 96 16.56 1.90 -8.88
N ASN A 97 16.38 0.98 -7.92
CA ASN A 97 16.67 -0.44 -8.14
C ASN A 97 15.49 -1.25 -8.70
N MET A 98 14.26 -0.71 -8.63
CA MET A 98 13.10 -1.36 -9.23
C MET A 98 13.01 -1.05 -10.72
N ALA A 99 12.87 -2.11 -11.52
CA ALA A 99 12.52 -1.96 -12.93
C ALA A 99 11.23 -1.17 -13.06
N THR A 100 11.31 -0.09 -13.82
CA THR A 100 10.16 0.76 -14.14
C THR A 100 9.21 0.01 -15.08
N LYS A 101 7.94 0.45 -15.11
CA LYS A 101 6.97 -0.08 -16.07
C LYS A 101 7.46 0.06 -17.52
N GLN A 102 8.23 1.11 -17.82
CA GLN A 102 8.77 1.34 -19.16
C GLN A 102 9.84 0.30 -19.52
N GLU A 103 10.79 0.03 -18.62
CA GLU A 103 11.83 -0.98 -18.85
C GLU A 103 11.23 -2.37 -19.06
N LEU A 104 10.19 -2.73 -18.31
CA LEU A 104 9.48 -4.00 -18.52
C LEU A 104 8.76 -4.07 -19.87
N GLU A 105 8.15 -2.97 -20.31
CA GLU A 105 7.49 -2.93 -21.62
C GLU A 105 8.51 -2.97 -22.76
N ASP A 106 9.67 -2.34 -22.60
CA ASP A 106 10.77 -2.40 -23.56
C ASP A 106 11.34 -3.82 -23.69
N VAL A 107 11.56 -4.52 -22.56
CA VAL A 107 11.98 -5.93 -22.55
C VAL A 107 10.93 -6.80 -23.25
N LYS A 108 9.65 -6.62 -22.95
CA LYS A 108 8.55 -7.35 -23.60
C LYS A 108 8.52 -7.12 -25.10
N ASN A 109 8.68 -5.87 -25.55
CA ASN A 109 8.70 -5.53 -26.97
C ASN A 109 9.92 -6.14 -27.69
N ASN A 110 11.09 -6.16 -27.04
CA ASN A 110 12.27 -6.80 -27.59
C ASN A 110 12.10 -8.31 -27.71
N LEU A 111 11.55 -8.97 -26.69
CA LEU A 111 11.23 -10.40 -26.73
C LEU A 111 10.21 -10.73 -27.82
N MET A 112 9.20 -9.87 -28.02
CA MET A 112 8.20 -10.04 -29.08
C MET A 112 8.86 -9.99 -30.46
N LYS A 113 9.77 -9.02 -30.69
CA LYS A 113 10.53 -8.90 -31.95
C LYS A 113 11.44 -10.10 -32.20
N GLU A 114 12.15 -10.56 -31.17
CA GLU A 114 12.99 -11.76 -31.29
C GLU A 114 12.14 -13.00 -31.60
N LEU A 115 10.99 -13.15 -30.95
CA LEU A 115 10.07 -14.25 -31.21
C LEU A 115 9.53 -14.22 -32.65
N ASP A 116 9.18 -13.04 -33.16
CA ASP A 116 8.73 -12.88 -34.54
C ASP A 116 9.85 -13.19 -35.54
N HIS A 117 11.08 -12.77 -35.24
CA HIS A 117 12.25 -13.12 -36.06
C HIS A 117 12.51 -14.63 -36.09
N VAL A 118 12.44 -15.30 -34.93
CA VAL A 118 12.57 -16.77 -34.85
C VAL A 118 11.47 -17.46 -35.66
N LYS A 119 10.21 -17.03 -35.51
CA LYS A 119 9.08 -17.59 -36.26
C LYS A 119 9.25 -17.42 -37.77
N ALA A 120 9.77 -16.29 -38.23
CA ALA A 120 9.98 -16.03 -39.65
C ALA A 120 11.08 -16.92 -40.27
N ASN A 121 12.06 -17.35 -39.47
CA ASN A 121 13.18 -18.16 -39.94
C ASN A 121 13.01 -19.67 -39.70
N MET A 122 11.98 -20.08 -38.95
CA MET A 122 11.71 -21.49 -38.71
C MET A 122 10.92 -22.10 -39.85
N VAL A 123 11.35 -23.27 -40.29
CA VAL A 123 10.56 -24.11 -41.20
C VAL A 123 9.24 -24.46 -40.52
N THR A 124 8.15 -24.10 -41.18
CA THR A 124 6.80 -24.42 -40.73
C THR A 124 6.54 -25.92 -40.92
N LYS A 125 5.62 -26.45 -40.11
CA LYS A 125 5.16 -27.85 -40.25
C LYS A 125 4.67 -28.15 -41.67
N GLN A 126 4.06 -27.17 -42.35
CA GLN A 126 3.57 -27.32 -43.70
C GLN A 126 4.71 -27.41 -44.72
N GLU A 127 5.72 -26.53 -44.63
CA GLU A 127 6.93 -26.61 -45.46
C GLU A 127 7.68 -27.93 -45.26
N PHE A 128 7.73 -28.43 -44.02
CA PHE A 128 8.33 -29.74 -43.74
C PHE A 128 7.57 -30.89 -44.41
N VAL A 129 6.24 -30.86 -44.44
CA VAL A 129 5.41 -31.85 -45.14
C VAL A 129 5.66 -31.80 -46.66
N PHE A 130 5.77 -30.60 -47.24
CA PHE A 130 6.12 -30.47 -48.66
C PHE A 130 7.51 -31.03 -48.97
N LEU A 131 8.50 -30.78 -48.10
CA LEU A 131 9.84 -31.35 -48.24
C LEU A 131 9.81 -32.88 -48.18
N GLN A 132 9.08 -33.47 -47.23
CA GLN A 132 8.92 -34.93 -47.15
C GLN A 132 8.31 -35.52 -48.42
N GLN A 133 7.28 -34.86 -48.97
CA GLN A 133 6.64 -35.30 -50.21
C GLN A 133 7.61 -35.24 -51.40
N ALA A 134 8.35 -34.14 -51.55
CA ALA A 134 9.35 -34.00 -52.60
C ALA A 134 10.47 -35.06 -52.50
N VAL A 135 10.88 -35.41 -51.27
CA VAL A 135 11.86 -36.48 -51.02
C VAL A 135 11.31 -37.85 -51.43
N LEU A 136 10.05 -38.16 -51.10
CA LEU A 136 9.39 -39.40 -51.52
C LEU A 136 9.31 -39.51 -53.05
N GLU A 137 8.88 -38.44 -53.71
CA GLU A 137 8.81 -38.39 -55.18
C GLU A 137 10.17 -38.58 -55.83
N THR A 138 11.20 -37.90 -55.30
CA THR A 138 12.59 -38.06 -55.78
C THR A 138 13.07 -39.49 -55.62
N ASN A 139 12.77 -40.14 -54.47
CA ASN A 139 13.14 -41.53 -54.24
C ASN A 139 12.48 -42.49 -55.25
N GLU A 140 11.21 -42.28 -55.57
CA GLU A 140 10.51 -43.09 -56.58
C GLU A 140 11.06 -42.87 -58.01
N ILE A 141 11.50 -41.65 -58.33
CA ILE A 141 12.18 -41.36 -59.60
C ILE A 141 13.53 -42.09 -59.65
N VAL A 142 14.33 -42.03 -58.58
CA VAL A 142 15.63 -42.71 -58.50
C VAL A 142 15.48 -44.22 -58.70
N LYS A 143 14.53 -44.87 -58.02
CA LYS A 143 14.26 -46.32 -58.22
C LYS A 143 13.95 -46.68 -59.67
N LYS A 144 13.18 -45.84 -60.37
CA LYS A 144 12.86 -46.07 -61.80
C LYS A 144 14.11 -45.94 -62.68
N ILE A 145 14.99 -44.98 -62.38
CA ILE A 145 16.27 -44.82 -63.08
C ILE A 145 17.14 -46.05 -62.85
N GLU A 146 17.29 -46.51 -61.61
CA GLU A 146 18.05 -47.72 -61.26
C GLU A 146 17.56 -48.96 -62.02
N GLN A 147 16.25 -49.18 -62.05
CA GLN A 147 15.65 -50.30 -62.81
C GLN A 147 15.90 -50.19 -64.31
N ASN A 148 15.86 -48.98 -64.89
CA ASN A 148 16.13 -48.79 -66.31
C ASN A 148 17.63 -48.98 -66.61
N MET A 149 18.52 -48.51 -65.75
CA MET A 149 19.95 -48.77 -65.86
C MET A 149 20.25 -50.27 -65.87
N GLU A 150 19.65 -51.03 -64.94
CA GLU A 150 19.81 -52.49 -64.92
C GLU A 150 19.34 -53.16 -66.22
N LYS A 151 18.22 -52.70 -66.80
CA LYS A 151 17.77 -53.18 -68.12
C LYS A 151 18.77 -52.83 -69.22
N HIS A 152 19.33 -51.62 -69.21
CA HIS A 152 20.31 -51.20 -70.20
C HIS A 152 21.60 -52.02 -70.11
N GLU A 153 22.11 -52.31 -68.91
CA GLU A 153 23.27 -53.20 -68.71
C GLU A 153 23.02 -54.59 -69.32
N ARG A 154 21.86 -55.20 -69.04
CA ARG A 154 21.50 -56.50 -69.64
C ARG A 154 21.43 -56.46 -71.17
N ILE A 155 20.96 -55.36 -71.75
CA ILE A 155 20.91 -55.19 -73.22
C ILE A 155 22.34 -55.09 -73.78
N LEU A 156 23.22 -54.33 -73.12
CA LEU A 156 24.62 -54.20 -73.51
C LEU A 156 25.34 -55.56 -73.49
N ASP A 157 25.13 -56.36 -72.44
CA ASP A 157 25.67 -57.73 -72.34
C ASP A 157 25.21 -58.63 -73.50
N LEU A 158 23.91 -58.60 -73.82
CA LEU A 158 23.33 -59.38 -74.91
C LEU A 158 23.87 -58.96 -76.29
N LEU A 159 23.97 -57.65 -76.53
CA LEU A 159 24.52 -57.12 -77.79
C LEU A 159 26.01 -57.45 -77.92
N SER A 160 26.77 -57.34 -76.84
CA SER A 160 28.18 -57.74 -76.80
C SER A 160 28.35 -59.21 -77.15
N ARG A 161 27.56 -60.10 -76.52
CA ARG A 161 27.58 -61.53 -76.83
C ARG A 161 27.22 -61.83 -78.28
N ARG A 162 26.12 -61.27 -78.81
CA ARG A 162 25.73 -61.46 -80.21
C ARG A 162 26.79 -60.93 -81.18
N SER A 163 27.40 -59.79 -80.88
CA SER A 163 28.47 -59.21 -81.69
C SER A 163 29.66 -60.19 -81.81
N ILE A 164 30.08 -60.79 -80.69
CA ILE A 164 31.13 -61.81 -80.66
C ILE A 164 30.73 -63.06 -81.48
N GLU A 165 29.51 -63.56 -81.28
CA GLU A 165 28.99 -64.73 -82.02
C GLU A 165 28.92 -64.47 -83.54
N HIS A 166 28.47 -63.28 -83.94
CA HIS A 166 28.44 -62.87 -85.34
C HIS A 166 29.85 -62.73 -85.94
N GLU A 167 30.80 -62.13 -85.23
CA GLU A 167 32.19 -62.01 -85.69
C GLU A 167 32.86 -63.38 -85.87
N ALA A 168 32.60 -64.31 -84.94
CA ALA A 168 33.09 -65.70 -85.06
C ALA A 168 32.46 -66.43 -86.26
N ALA A 169 31.16 -66.26 -86.50
CA ALA A 169 30.48 -66.86 -87.64
C ALA A 169 30.99 -66.29 -88.98
N ILE A 170 31.17 -64.97 -89.08
CA ILE A 170 31.73 -64.30 -90.26
C ILE A 170 33.16 -64.78 -90.51
N SER A 171 33.98 -64.86 -89.46
CA SER A 171 35.35 -65.38 -89.54
C SER A 171 35.40 -66.82 -90.05
N SER A 172 34.49 -67.67 -89.57
CA SER A 172 34.38 -69.07 -90.01
C SER A 172 34.01 -69.19 -91.50
N ILE A 173 33.03 -68.40 -91.97
CA ILE A 173 32.64 -68.34 -93.38
C ILE A 173 33.82 -67.89 -94.24
N ARG A 174 34.58 -66.88 -93.79
CA ARG A 174 35.77 -66.39 -94.50
C ARG A 174 36.82 -67.48 -94.65
N LEU A 175 37.08 -68.27 -93.60
CA LEU A 175 38.04 -69.37 -93.62
C LEU A 175 37.67 -70.44 -94.68
N ILE A 176 36.41 -70.87 -94.70
CA ILE A 176 35.90 -71.87 -95.66
C ILE A 176 36.06 -71.38 -97.11
N LYS A 177 35.80 -70.09 -97.37
CA LYS A 177 35.89 -69.52 -98.72
C LYS A 177 37.33 -69.36 -99.24
N THR A 178 38.32 -69.45 -98.36
CA THR A 178 39.75 -69.26 -98.70
C THR A 178 40.53 -70.58 -98.81
N THR A 179 39.87 -71.71 -98.54
CA THR A 179 40.42 -73.08 -98.66
C THR A 179 39.82 -73.75 -99.89
#